data_AF-A0A158M8Z1-F1
#
_entry.id   AF-A0A158M8Z1-F1
#
_cell.length_a   1.000
_cell.length_b   1.000
_cell.length_c   1.000
_cell.angle_alpha   90.00
_cell.angle_beta   90.00
_cell.angle_gamma   90.00
#
_symmetry.space_group_name_H-M   'P 1'
#
loop_
_entity.id
_entity.type
_entity.pdbx_description
1 polymer ?
#
loop_
_entity_poly.entity_id
_entity_poly.type
_entity_poly.pdbx_seq_one_letter_code
_entity_poly.pdbx_strand_id
1 'polypeptide(L)'
;MNFIDQAGAQVWEDELKRRRALGGDIYFHRPWPEVLATWQRTGFVERLGPDHIFPDKATAIGSIYQRLDPAVCRSCQARCFLECGPPGTAHQSGQAESAVPPGCNPDASNVGR
;
A
#
# COMPACT_ATOMS: atom_id res chain seq x y z
N MET A 1 5.92 -5.64 -18.16
CA MET A 1 6.32 -7.03 -17.91
C MET A 1 5.63 -7.87 -18.96
N ASN A 2 6.38 -8.48 -19.88
CA ASN A 2 5.79 -9.17 -21.03
C ASN A 2 5.54 -10.67 -20.76
N PHE A 3 6.47 -11.34 -20.08
CA PHE A 3 6.32 -12.71 -19.57
C PHE A 3 7.03 -12.86 -18.21
N ILE A 4 6.73 -13.91 -17.46
CA ILE A 4 7.46 -14.33 -16.26
C ILE A 4 7.66 -15.84 -16.27
N ASP A 5 8.83 -16.31 -15.85
CA ASP A 5 9.08 -17.73 -15.59
C ASP A 5 8.81 -18.05 -14.10
N GLN A 6 9.09 -19.30 -13.70
CA GLN A 6 8.85 -19.73 -12.32
C GLN A 6 9.74 -19.00 -11.31
N ALA A 7 11.01 -18.71 -11.66
CA ALA A 7 11.91 -17.98 -10.79
C ALA A 7 11.45 -16.52 -10.61
N GLY A 8 11.03 -15.88 -11.70
CA GLY A 8 10.45 -14.53 -11.69
C GLY A 8 9.13 -14.47 -10.92
N ALA A 9 8.29 -15.50 -11.00
CA ALA A 9 7.09 -15.59 -10.16
C ALA A 9 7.46 -15.63 -8.66
N GLN A 10 8.47 -16.43 -8.30
CA GLN A 10 8.95 -16.53 -6.91
C GLN A 10 9.50 -15.21 -6.38
N VAL A 11 10.19 -14.43 -7.22
CA VAL A 11 10.68 -13.08 -6.84
C VAL A 11 9.53 -12.20 -6.35
N TRP A 12 8.36 -12.27 -6.98
CA TRP A 12 7.20 -11.46 -6.57
C TRP A 12 6.56 -11.95 -5.27
N GLU A 13 6.55 -13.26 -5.02
CA GLU A 13 6.13 -13.82 -3.73
C GLU A 13 7.01 -13.32 -2.59
N ASP A 14 8.33 -13.37 -2.79
CA ASP A 14 9.29 -12.98 -1.78
C ASP A 14 9.26 -11.47 -1.54
N GLU A 15 9.10 -10.69 -2.61
CA GLU A 15 9.00 -9.24 -2.50
C GLU A 15 7.69 -8.80 -1.82
N LEU A 16 6.55 -9.44 -2.13
CA LEU A 16 5.28 -9.17 -1.44
C LEU A 16 5.43 -9.38 0.06
N LYS A 17 5.98 -10.52 0.47
CA LYS A 17 6.24 -10.83 1.89
C LYS A 17 7.17 -9.81 2.52
N ARG A 18 8.29 -9.50 1.85
CA ARG A 18 9.30 -8.59 2.37
C ARG A 18 8.76 -7.17 2.53
N ARG A 19 7.99 -6.65 1.58
CA ARG A 19 7.41 -5.30 1.66
C ARG A 19 6.38 -5.20 2.77
N ARG A 20 5.51 -6.21 2.91
CA ARG A 20 4.53 -6.28 4.01
C ARG A 20 5.19 -6.38 5.38
N ALA A 21 6.27 -7.15 5.51
CA ALA A 21 7.05 -7.23 6.74
C ALA A 21 7.68 -5.88 7.15
N LEU A 22 7.91 -4.98 6.18
CA LEU A 22 8.42 -3.62 6.41
C LEU A 22 7.30 -2.58 6.58
N GLY A 23 6.03 -3.00 6.66
CA GLY A 23 4.87 -2.11 6.77
C GLY A 23 4.46 -1.43 5.47
N GLY A 24 4.98 -1.88 4.32
CA GLY A 24 4.56 -1.44 2.98
C GLY A 24 3.75 -2.48 2.24
N ASP A 25 3.59 -2.28 0.93
CA ASP A 25 2.97 -3.28 0.04
C ASP A 25 3.54 -3.15 -1.39
N ILE A 26 3.14 -4.03 -2.30
CA ILE A 26 3.48 -3.98 -3.73
C ILE A 26 2.23 -3.93 -4.60
N TYR A 27 2.26 -3.03 -5.57
CA TYR A 27 1.16 -2.78 -6.50
C TYR A 27 1.65 -2.90 -7.93
N PHE A 28 0.78 -3.39 -8.81
CA PHE A 28 1.06 -3.51 -10.24
C PHE A 28 0.06 -2.70 -11.06
N HIS A 29 0.50 -2.21 -12.22
CA HIS A 29 -0.40 -1.66 -13.21
C HIS A 29 -0.16 -2.35 -14.56
N ARG A 30 -1.22 -2.67 -15.29
CA ARG A 30 -1.17 -3.34 -16.61
C ARG A 30 -0.14 -4.47 -16.74
N PRO A 31 -0.17 -5.52 -15.89
CA PRO A 31 0.56 -6.74 -16.22
C PRO A 31 0.01 -7.31 -17.54
N TRP A 32 0.89 -7.89 -18.37
CA TRP A 32 0.44 -8.53 -19.60
C TRP A 32 -0.47 -9.74 -19.30
N PRO A 33 -1.39 -10.11 -20.21
CA PRO A 33 -2.29 -11.24 -20.00
C PRO A 33 -1.58 -12.55 -19.64
N GLU A 34 -0.43 -12.82 -20.25
CA GLU A 34 0.38 -14.02 -19.97
C GLU A 34 0.96 -14.02 -18.54
N VAL A 35 1.36 -12.84 -18.05
CA VAL A 35 1.82 -12.66 -16.67
C VAL A 35 0.66 -12.87 -15.69
N LEU A 36 -0.52 -12.30 -16.00
CA LEU A 36 -1.73 -12.49 -15.19
C LEU A 36 -2.14 -13.96 -15.13
N ALA A 37 -2.14 -14.67 -16.26
CA ALA A 37 -2.47 -16.09 -16.31
C ALA A 37 -1.51 -16.91 -15.44
N THR A 38 -0.21 -16.59 -15.47
CA THR A 38 0.79 -17.24 -14.60
C THR A 38 0.50 -16.97 -13.13
N TRP A 39 0.25 -15.71 -12.77
CA TRP A 39 -0.06 -15.33 -11.38
C TRP A 39 -1.34 -15.96 -10.86
N GLN A 40 -2.41 -16.00 -11.67
CA GLN A 40 -3.67 -16.68 -11.35
C GLN A 40 -3.44 -18.17 -11.09
N ARG A 41 -2.68 -18.85 -11.97
CA ARG A 41 -2.36 -20.29 -11.80
C ARG A 41 -1.58 -20.56 -10.51
N THR A 42 -0.71 -19.64 -10.10
CA THR A 42 0.06 -19.78 -8.85
C THR A 42 -0.70 -19.35 -7.60
N GLY A 43 -1.87 -18.72 -7.73
CA GLY A 43 -2.63 -18.14 -6.62
C GLY A 43 -2.07 -16.79 -6.11
N PHE A 44 -1.19 -16.13 -6.89
CA PHE A 44 -0.52 -14.89 -6.46
C PHE A 44 -1.48 -13.70 -6.48
N VAL A 45 -2.45 -13.67 -7.40
CA VAL A 45 -3.45 -12.59 -7.48
C VAL A 45 -4.28 -12.53 -6.21
N GLU A 46 -4.65 -13.70 -5.68
CA GLU A 46 -5.41 -13.85 -4.45
C GLU A 46 -4.59 -13.40 -3.23
N ARG A 47 -3.29 -13.70 -3.20
CA ARG A 47 -2.36 -13.26 -2.14
C ARG A 47 -2.06 -11.77 -2.19
N LEU A 48 -1.97 -11.19 -3.39
CA LEU A 48 -1.89 -9.74 -3.59
C LEU A 48 -3.12 -9.07 -2.97
N GLY A 49 -4.30 -9.60 -3.26
CA GLY A 49 -5.57 -9.10 -2.78
C GLY A 49 -6.25 -8.16 -3.77
N PRO A 50 -7.53 -7.82 -3.54
CA PRO A 50 -8.24 -6.85 -4.35
C PRO A 50 -7.52 -5.50 -4.31
N ASP A 51 -7.67 -4.69 -5.36
CA ASP A 51 -7.07 -3.34 -5.48
C ASP A 51 -5.53 -3.27 -5.52
N HIS A 52 -4.88 -4.36 -5.93
CA HIS A 52 -3.41 -4.40 -6.12
C HIS A 52 -2.96 -4.40 -7.59
N ILE A 53 -3.92 -4.52 -8.51
CA ILE A 53 -3.67 -4.49 -9.95
C ILE A 53 -4.54 -3.39 -10.58
N PHE A 54 -3.88 -2.39 -11.17
CA PHE A 54 -4.53 -1.19 -11.70
C PHE A 54 -4.51 -1.14 -13.24
N PRO A 55 -5.49 -0.43 -13.84
CA PRO A 55 -5.57 -0.27 -15.30
C PRO A 55 -4.50 0.67 -15.85
N ASP A 56 -3.94 1.57 -15.04
CA ASP A 56 -2.84 2.45 -15.44
C ASP A 56 -2.10 3.03 -14.23
N LYS A 57 -0.99 3.72 -14.51
CA LYS A 57 -0.10 4.29 -13.50
C LYS A 57 -0.74 5.46 -12.74
N ALA A 58 -1.50 6.32 -13.42
CA ALA A 58 -2.10 7.49 -12.79
C ALA A 58 -3.18 7.07 -11.80
N THR A 59 -4.05 6.12 -12.18
CA THR A 59 -5.02 5.52 -11.25
C THR A 59 -4.31 4.81 -10.10
N ALA A 60 -3.25 4.03 -10.36
CA ALA A 60 -2.50 3.35 -9.31
C ALA A 60 -1.93 4.34 -8.27
N ILE A 61 -1.14 5.31 -8.71
CA ILE A 61 -0.50 6.28 -7.80
C ILE A 61 -1.55 7.12 -7.08
N GLY A 62 -2.56 7.62 -7.81
CA GLY A 62 -3.66 8.38 -7.23
C GLY A 62 -4.39 7.61 -6.13
N SER A 63 -4.75 6.35 -6.36
CA SER A 63 -5.41 5.51 -5.35
C SER A 63 -4.50 5.16 -4.17
N ILE A 64 -3.24 4.82 -4.42
CA ILE A 64 -2.27 4.48 -3.36
C ILE A 64 -1.96 5.70 -2.49
N TYR A 65 -1.79 6.88 -3.09
CA TYR A 65 -1.48 8.11 -2.38
C TYR A 65 -2.53 8.47 -1.31
N GLN A 66 -3.81 8.15 -1.57
CA GLN A 66 -4.91 8.33 -0.60
C GLN A 66 -4.83 7.41 0.61
N ARG A 67 -4.09 6.29 0.50
CA ARG A 67 -3.92 5.30 1.56
C ARG A 67 -2.68 5.58 2.43
N LEU A 68 -1.75 6.41 1.95
CA LEU A 68 -0.54 6.77 2.67
C LEU A 68 -0.84 7.68 3.86
N ASP A 69 0.00 7.60 4.89
CA ASP A 69 -0.08 8.47 6.07
C ASP A 69 0.07 9.96 5.66
N PRO A 70 -0.98 10.79 5.86
CA PRO A 70 -0.92 12.21 5.49
C PRO A 70 0.11 13.01 6.28
N ALA A 71 0.40 12.65 7.53
CA ALA A 71 1.40 13.34 8.36
C ALA A 71 2.81 13.10 7.83
N VAL A 72 3.12 11.87 7.40
CA VAL A 72 4.37 11.54 6.72
C VAL A 72 4.46 12.28 5.39
N CYS A 73 3.42 12.22 4.55
CA CYS A 73 3.42 12.91 3.25
C CYS A 73 3.58 14.42 3.37
N ARG A 74 2.99 15.04 4.40
CA ARG A 74 3.06 16.49 4.66
C ARG A 74 4.49 16.97 4.91
N SER A 75 5.26 16.20 5.68
CA SER A 75 6.63 16.53 6.09
C SER A 75 7.70 16.01 5.12
N CYS A 76 7.35 15.04 4.26
CA CYS A 76 8.25 14.43 3.29
C CYS A 76 8.84 15.46 2.32
N GLN A 77 10.18 15.52 2.25
CA GLN A 77 10.92 16.41 1.36
C GLN A 77 11.18 15.81 -0.03
N ALA A 78 11.00 14.50 -0.20
CA ALA A 78 11.33 13.80 -1.45
C ALA A 78 10.37 14.17 -2.60
N ARG A 79 9.09 14.42 -2.27
CA ARG A 79 8.03 14.86 -3.20
C ARG A 79 8.06 14.14 -4.57
N CYS A 80 8.21 12.81 -4.56
CA CYS A 80 8.49 12.04 -5.77
C CYS A 80 7.28 11.81 -6.68
N PHE A 81 6.08 12.23 -6.28
CA PHE A 81 4.83 11.98 -7.01
C PHE A 81 4.12 13.30 -7.33
N LEU A 82 3.33 13.30 -8.41
CA LEU A 82 2.57 14.48 -8.84
C LEU A 82 1.52 14.89 -7.81
N GLU A 83 0.99 13.90 -7.09
CA GLU A 83 -0.04 14.01 -6.08
C GLU A 83 0.46 14.69 -4.79
N CYS A 84 1.77 14.74 -4.57
CA CYS A 84 2.34 15.31 -3.35
C CYS A 84 1.91 16.78 -3.15
N GLY A 85 2.06 17.63 -4.17
CA GLY A 85 1.92 19.10 -4.04
C GLY A 85 3.20 19.77 -3.48
N PRO A 86 3.14 21.02 -2.99
CA PRO A 86 4.28 21.72 -2.37
C PRO A 86 4.57 21.27 -0.91
N PRO A 87 5.83 21.37 -0.42
CA PRO A 87 6.20 20.99 0.94
C PRO A 87 5.27 21.59 2.00
N GLY A 88 4.92 20.81 3.03
CA GLY A 88 3.97 21.22 4.07
C GLY A 88 2.49 20.96 3.72
N THR A 89 2.17 20.52 2.50
CA THR A 89 0.82 20.07 2.13
C THR A 89 0.76 18.55 1.93
N ALA A 90 -0.45 18.03 2.10
CA ALA A 90 -0.83 16.65 1.82
C ALA A 90 -2.24 16.71 1.22
N HIS A 91 -2.38 16.32 -0.05
CA HIS A 91 -3.60 16.52 -0.86
C HIS A 91 -4.53 15.30 -0.82
N GLN A 92 -4.45 14.49 0.23
CA GLN A 92 -5.34 13.35 0.42
C GLN A 92 -6.75 13.82 0.79
N SER A 93 -7.75 13.22 0.17
CA SER A 93 -9.18 13.52 0.33
C SER A 93 -9.74 13.12 1.69
N GLY A 94 -8.95 12.44 2.53
CA GLY A 94 -9.30 12.15 3.93
C GLY A 94 -8.59 10.91 4.49
N GLN A 95 -7.69 11.12 5.45
CA GLN A 95 -7.51 10.21 6.58
C GLN A 95 -7.49 11.03 7.87
N ALA A 96 -8.66 11.13 8.48
CA ALA A 96 -8.81 11.26 9.93
C ALA A 96 -9.59 10.03 10.38
N GLU A 97 -8.98 8.84 10.32
CA GLU A 97 -9.32 7.64 11.10
C GLU A 97 -8.52 6.43 10.59
N SER A 98 -7.52 6.02 11.37
CA SER A 98 -7.01 4.64 11.54
C SER A 98 -5.57 4.55 12.08
N ALA A 99 -5.00 5.65 12.57
CA ALA A 99 -4.01 5.54 13.65
C ALA A 99 -4.77 5.50 14.99
N VAL A 100 -5.31 4.33 15.35
CA VAL A 100 -5.70 4.07 16.74
C VAL A 100 -4.44 3.60 17.48
N PRO A 101 -3.80 4.44 18.32
CA PRO A 101 -2.79 3.94 19.25
C PRO A 101 -3.50 3.08 20.32
N PRO A 102 -2.91 1.95 20.75
CA PRO A 102 -3.47 1.16 21.84
C PRO A 102 -3.56 2.02 23.11
N GLY A 103 -4.74 1.98 23.72
CA GLY A 103 -5.24 2.95 24.69
C GLY A 103 -4.36 3.22 25.91
N CYS A 104 -4.29 4.48 26.28
CA CYS A 104 -4.13 4.87 27.68
C CYS A 104 -5.55 5.10 28.22
N ASN A 105 -6.12 4.11 28.92
CA ASN A 105 -7.43 4.25 29.57
C ASN A 105 -7.36 5.32 30.67
N PRO A 106 -8.24 6.34 30.70
CA PRO A 106 -8.31 7.29 31.80
C PRO A 106 -9.21 6.82 32.96
N ASP A 107 -9.81 5.63 32.90
CA ASP A 107 -10.69 5.13 33.97
C ASP A 107 -9.97 4.22 34.98
N ALA A 108 -9.25 4.87 35.89
CA ALA A 108 -9.00 4.33 37.22
C ALA A 108 -9.62 5.27 38.27
N SER A 109 -10.90 5.61 38.09
CA SER A 109 -11.71 6.13 39.19
C SER A 109 -12.33 4.97 39.96
N ASN A 110 -11.76 4.74 41.15
CA ASN A 110 -12.47 4.33 42.36
C ASN A 110 -12.90 2.85 42.50
N VAL A 111 -12.01 2.05 43.10
CA VAL A 111 -12.39 0.91 43.94
C VAL A 111 -11.79 1.07 45.33
N GLY A 112 -12.65 1.36 46.30
CA GLY A 112 -12.57 0.80 47.66
C GLY A 112 -11.71 1.51 48.70
N ARG A 113 -12.34 2.40 49.48
CA ARG A 113 -12.19 2.40 50.95
C ARG A 113 -13.41 3.00 51.63
#